data_AF-A0A6J7NLD5-F1
#
_entry.id   AF-A0A6J7NLD5-F1
#
_cell.length_a   1.000
_cell.length_b   1.000
_cell.length_c   1.000
_cell.angle_alpha   90.00
_cell.angle_beta   90.00
_cell.angle_gamma   90.00
#
_symmetry.space_group_name_H-M   'P 1'
#
loop_
_entity.id
_entity.type
_entity.pdbx_description
1 polymer ?
#
loop_
_entity_poly.entity_id
_entity_poly.type
_entity_poly.pdbx_seq_one_letter_code
_entity_poly.pdbx_strand_id
1 'polypeptide(L)' 'MTAPPMDHFGLSVASESELDAVLQRAKEYQKTDDRVRIIDKTTDDHGMLTITSIYISYLLPMMVEIQYWNFTDGRSDNN' A
#
# COMPACT_ATOMS: atom_id res chain seq x y z
N MET A 1 23.25 6.72 -2.64
CA MET A 1 22.31 6.38 -3.74
C MET A 1 21.04 7.18 -3.51
N THR A 2 20.47 7.79 -4.54
CA THR A 2 19.28 8.66 -4.43
C THR A 2 18.31 8.26 -5.53
N ALA A 3 17.03 8.06 -5.18
CA ALA A 3 15.95 7.85 -6.14
C ALA A 3 15.04 9.08 -6.19
N PRO A 4 14.32 9.32 -7.30
CA PRO A 4 13.30 10.36 -7.37
C PRO A 4 12.22 10.17 -6.28
N PRO A 5 11.56 11.27 -5.83
CA PRO A 5 10.40 11.14 -4.96
C PRO A 5 9.34 10.23 -5.57
N MET A 6 8.67 9.43 -4.73
CA MET A 6 7.67 8.43 -5.11
C MET A 6 8.19 7.24 -5.93
N ASP A 7 9.48 7.12 -6.22
CA ASP A 7 10.03 5.90 -6.82
C ASP A 7 9.91 4.74 -5.83
N HIS A 8 9.48 3.58 -6.31
CA HIS A 8 9.09 2.46 -5.47
C HIS A 8 9.23 1.10 -6.16
N PHE A 9 9.30 0.05 -5.35
CA PHE A 9 9.04 -1.32 -5.81
C PHE A 9 7.78 -1.87 -5.13
N GLY A 10 7.04 -2.69 -5.85
CA GLY A 10 5.75 -3.23 -5.41
C GLY A 10 5.88 -4.56 -4.67
N LEU A 11 5.03 -4.75 -3.67
CA LEU A 11 4.79 -6.01 -2.97
C LEU A 11 3.28 -6.23 -2.81
N SER A 12 2.79 -7.38 -3.26
CA SER A 12 1.37 -7.72 -3.10
C SER A 12 1.09 -8.48 -1.79
N VAL A 13 -0.08 -8.24 -1.23
CA VAL A 13 -0.64 -9.00 -0.10
C VAL A 13 -1.89 -9.75 -0.54
N ALA A 14 -2.23 -10.82 0.18
CA ALA A 14 -3.34 -11.69 -0.20
C ALA A 14 -4.71 -11.16 0.20
N SER A 15 -4.76 -10.19 1.13
CA SER A 15 -6.00 -9.60 1.63
C SER A 15 -5.83 -8.15 2.05
N GLU A 16 -6.92 -7.40 2.06
CA GLU A 16 -6.91 -6.02 2.55
C GLU A 16 -6.55 -5.95 4.05
N SER A 17 -6.93 -6.96 4.84
CA SER A 17 -6.60 -6.99 6.27
C SER A 17 -5.09 -7.16 6.53
N GLU A 18 -4.36 -7.83 5.65
CA GLU A 18 -2.90 -7.86 5.70
C GLU A 18 -2.31 -6.47 5.44
N LEU A 19 -2.87 -5.71 4.49
CA LEU A 19 -2.47 -4.33 4.23
C LEU A 19 -2.67 -3.45 5.49
N ASP A 20 -3.83 -3.58 6.14
CA ASP A 20 -4.15 -2.88 7.39
C ASP A 20 -3.17 -3.23 8.51
N ALA A 21 -2.86 -4.51 8.66
CA ALA A 21 -1.92 -4.97 9.67
C ALA A 21 -0.51 -4.40 9.44
N VAL A 22 -0.07 -4.27 8.19
CA VAL A 22 1.22 -3.65 7.87
C VAL A 22 1.20 -2.15 8.16
N LEU A 23 0.15 -1.45 7.72
CA LEU A 23 -0.01 -0.01 7.96
C LEU A 23 -0.01 0.31 9.46
N GLN A 24 -0.74 -0.46 10.26
CA GLN A 24 -0.79 -0.29 11.71
C GLN A 24 0.60 -0.44 12.35
N ARG A 25 1.33 -1.50 11.99
CA ARG A 25 2.71 -1.72 12.47
C ARG A 25 3.65 -0.59 12.06
N ALA A 26 3.53 -0.10 10.82
CA ALA A 26 4.33 1.01 10.34
C ALA A 26 4.04 2.31 11.12
N LYS A 27 2.77 2.62 11.38
CA LYS A 27 2.35 3.78 12.19
C LYS A 27 2.83 3.67 13.64
N GLU A 28 2.83 2.47 14.22
CA GLU A 28 3.39 2.24 15.56
C GLU A 28 4.90 2.46 15.58
N TYR A 29 5.62 1.93 14.59
CA TYR A 29 7.07 2.10 14.50
C TYR A 29 7.48 3.54 14.21
N GLN A 30 6.71 4.28 13.41
CA GLN A 30 6.92 5.71 13.15
C GLN A 30 6.91 6.57 14.42
N LYS A 31 6.16 6.17 15.47
CA LYS A 31 6.18 6.87 16.77
C LYS A 31 7.54 6.78 17.46
N THR A 32 8.35 5.80 17.08
CA THR A 32 9.69 5.54 17.66
C THR A 32 10.83 6.03 16.78
N ASP A 33 10.58 6.18 15.47
CA ASP A 33 11.57 6.60 14.48
C ASP A 33 10.90 7.47 13.40
N ASP A 34 11.25 8.77 13.40
CA ASP A 34 10.68 9.78 12.50
C ASP A 34 11.15 9.65 11.05
N ARG A 35 12.15 8.80 10.78
CA ARG A 35 12.62 8.48 9.42
C ARG A 35 11.64 7.59 8.67
N VAL A 36 10.67 6.99 9.35
CA VAL A 36 9.59 6.24 8.73
C VAL A 36 8.64 7.23 8.06
N ARG A 37 8.53 7.15 6.73
CA ARG A 37 7.56 7.93 5.96
C ARG A 37 6.46 7.02 5.46
N ILE A 38 5.22 7.45 5.64
CA ILE A 38 4.01 6.69 5.28
C ILE A 38 3.15 7.56 4.38
N ILE A 39 2.69 6.99 3.26
CA ILE A 39 1.53 7.47 2.51
C ILE A 39 0.40 6.51 2.83
N ASP A 40 -0.69 7.08 3.35
CA ASP A 40 -1.81 6.32 3.89
C ASP A 40 -2.60 5.61 2.78
N LYS A 41 -3.51 4.74 3.20
CA LYS A 41 -4.29 3.87 2.32
C LYS A 41 -5.04 4.68 1.27
N THR A 42 -4.81 4.32 0.00
CA THR A 42 -5.55 4.85 -1.15
C THR A 42 -6.12 3.68 -1.95
N THR A 43 -7.26 3.89 -2.60
CA THR A 43 -7.90 2.87 -3.43
C THR A 43 -8.17 3.45 -4.81
N ASP A 44 -7.57 2.81 -5.80
CA ASP A 44 -7.77 3.13 -7.21
C ASP A 44 -8.72 2.10 -7.83
N ASP A 45 -9.81 2.59 -8.43
CA ASP A 45 -10.81 1.77 -9.08
C ASP A 45 -10.62 1.80 -10.61
N HIS A 46 -10.34 0.63 -11.18
CA HIS A 46 -10.19 0.40 -12.61
C HIS A 46 -11.38 -0.39 -13.21
N GLY A 47 -12.51 -0.41 -12.52
CA GLY A 47 -13.75 -1.09 -12.91
C GLY A 47 -13.76 -2.57 -12.56
N MET A 48 -12.93 -3.37 -13.25
CA MET A 48 -12.83 -4.84 -13.02
C MET A 48 -11.76 -5.21 -11.98
N LEU A 49 -11.00 -4.22 -11.53
CA LEU A 49 -9.92 -4.36 -10.57
C LEU A 49 -9.92 -3.11 -9.71
N THR A 50 -9.96 -3.31 -8.40
CA THR A 50 -9.68 -2.29 -7.41
C THR A 50 -8.32 -2.58 -6.78
N ILE A 51 -7.43 -1.60 -6.74
CA ILE A 51 -6.13 -1.72 -6.09
C ILE A 51 -6.13 -0.83 -4.86
N THR A 52 -5.96 -1.42 -3.70
CA THR A 52 -5.77 -0.69 -2.45
C THR A 52 -4.30 -0.73 -2.07
N SER A 53 -3.65 0.42 -1.93
CA SER A 53 -2.21 0.52 -1.66
C SER A 53 -1.86 1.45 -0.51
N ILE A 54 -0.71 1.17 0.11
CA ILE A 54 0.00 2.05 1.04
C ILE A 54 1.45 2.16 0.58
N TYR A 55 2.13 3.26 0.91
CA TYR A 55 3.57 3.40 0.63
C TYR A 55 4.34 3.65 1.92
N ILE A 56 5.43 2.90 2.10
CA ILE A 56 6.30 3.01 3.27
C ILE A 56 7.74 3.22 2.81
N SER A 57 8.45 4.17 3.41
CA SER A 57 9.90 4.32 3.28
C SER A 57 10.56 4.29 4.64
N TYR A 58 11.62 3.48 4.74
CA TYR A 58 12.49 3.41 5.92
C TYR A 58 13.91 3.04 5.48
N LEU A 59 14.84 3.99 5.57
CA LEU A 59 16.27 3.89 5.24
C LEU A 59 16.63 3.54 3.78
N LEU A 60 15.68 3.04 3.00
CA LEU A 60 15.83 2.77 1.57
C LEU A 60 15.70 4.07 0.76
N PRO A 61 16.41 4.18 -0.37
CA PRO A 61 16.28 5.33 -1.26
C PRO A 61 14.91 5.40 -1.96
N MET A 62 14.22 4.26 -2.10
CA MET A 62 12.89 4.12 -2.70
C MET A 62 11.84 3.73 -1.64
N MET A 63 10.57 3.94 -1.95
CA MET A 63 9.46 3.44 -1.14
C MET A 63 9.15 1.98 -1.46
N VAL A 64 8.41 1.33 -0.57
CA VAL A 64 7.75 0.06 -0.83
C VAL A 64 6.27 0.34 -0.97
N GLU A 65 5.73 0.07 -2.16
CA GLU A 65 4.29 0.05 -2.38
C GLU A 65 3.78 -1.33 -1.96
N ILE A 66 2.87 -1.36 -0.99
CA ILE A 66 2.22 -2.59 -0.57
C ILE A 66 0.78 -2.52 -1.06
N GLN A 67 0.32 -3.54 -1.77
CA GLN A 67 -0.92 -3.47 -2.53
C GLN A 67 -1.76 -4.74 -2.43
N TYR A 68 -3.06 -4.55 -2.22
CA TYR A 68 -4.07 -5.59 -2.31
C TYR A 68 -4.85 -5.42 -3.62
N TRP A 69 -4.97 -6.51 -4.38
CA TRP A 69 -5.62 -6.55 -5.68
C TRP A 69 -6.97 -7.24 -5.54
N ASN A 70 -8.05 -6.48 -5.67
CA ASN A 70 -9.40 -6.99 -5.61
C ASN A 70 -9.99 -7.05 -7.02
N PHE A 71 -9.98 -8.24 -7.62
CA PHE A 71 -10.62 -8.46 -8.91
C PHE A 71 -12.12 -8.68 -8.70
N THR A 72 -12.94 -7.85 -9.35
CA THR A 72 -14.37 -8.14 -9.47
C THR A 72 -14.56 -9.08 -10.65
N ASP A 73 -15.34 -10.14 -10.46
CA ASP A 73 -15.58 -11.20 -11.44
C ASP A 73 -16.53 -10.78 -12.58
N GLY A 74 -16.68 -9.48 -12.81
CA GLY A 74 -17.58 -8.90 -13.81
C GLY A 74 -19.07 -9.16 -13.55
N ARG A 75 -19.43 -9.82 -12.44
CA ARG A 75 -20.80 -9.88 -11.95
C ARG A 75 -21.05 -8.66 -11.07
N SER A 76 -21.64 -7.62 -11.66
CA SER A 76 -22.43 -6.68 -10.87
C SER A 76 -23.60 -7.47 -10.29
N ASP A 77 -23.50 -7.86 -9.03
CA ASP A 77 -24.66 -8.31 -8.27
C ASP A 77 -25.58 -7.09 -8.08
N ASN A 78 -26.46 -6.89 -9.08
CA ASN A 78 -27.62 -6.03 -8.95
C ASN A 78 -28.52 -6.63 -7.87
N ASN A 79 -28.54 -6.00 -6.70
CA ASN A 79 -29.63 -6.12 -5.74
C ASN A 79 -30.35 -4.77 -5.61
#